data_AF-A0A536B645-F1
#
_entry.id   AF-A0A536B645-F1
#
_cell.length_a   1.000
_cell.length_b   1.000
_cell.length_c   1.000
_cell.angle_alpha   90.00
_cell.angle_beta   90.00
_cell.angle_gamma   90.00
#
_symmetry.space_group_name_H-M   'P 1'
#
loop_
_entity.id
_entity.type
_entity.pdbx_description
1 polymer ?
#
loop_
_entity_poly.entity_id
_entity_poly.type
_entity_poly.pdbx_seq_one_letter_code
_entity_poly.pdbx_strand_id
1 'polypeptide(L)' 'MTQAARDQINAKKEALKSGTFYEFTGPLKDQSGAVKIAAGTKMTLEQILSMDWFVQGVIGSPKGG' A
#
# COMPACT_ATOMS: atom_id res chain seq x y z
N MET A 1 20.43 12.49 3.49
CA MET A 1 19.10 12.84 2.94
C MET A 1 19.25 14.09 2.09
N THR A 2 18.98 14.01 0.78
CA THR A 2 19.02 15.17 -0.13
C THR A 2 17.81 16.07 0.06
N GLN A 3 17.85 17.30 -0.45
CA GLN A 3 16.67 18.17 -0.44
C GLN A 3 15.51 17.56 -1.24
N ALA A 4 15.82 17.02 -2.42
CA ALA A 4 14.85 16.32 -3.25
C ALA A 4 14.11 15.19 -2.50
N ALA A 5 14.83 14.42 -1.67
CA ALA A 5 14.21 13.36 -0.85
C ALA A 5 13.26 13.94 0.21
N ARG A 6 13.62 15.07 0.86
CA ARG A 6 12.73 15.76 1.81
C ARG A 6 11.46 16.28 1.13
N ASP A 7 11.60 16.84 -0.07
CA ASP A 7 10.47 17.38 -0.81
C ASP A 7 9.49 16.28 -1.23
N GLN A 8 10.00 15.12 -1.65
CA GLN A 8 9.18 13.95 -1.96
C GLN A 8 8.39 13.43 -0.75
N ILE A 9 9.04 13.36 0.43
CA ILE A 9 8.39 12.95 1.68
C ILE A 9 7.27 13.94 2.04
N ASN A 10 7.56 15.24 1.99
CA ASN A 10 6.57 16.27 2.31
C ASN A 10 5.40 16.24 1.33
N ALA A 11 5.66 16.09 0.04
CA ALA A 11 4.60 15.99 -0.98
C ALA A 11 3.68 14.78 -0.73
N LYS A 12 4.22 13.61 -0.40
CA LYS A 12 3.41 12.43 -0.07
C LYS A 12 2.64 12.58 1.25
N LYS A 13 3.23 13.23 2.25
CA LYS A 13 2.55 13.55 3.51
C LYS A 13 1.32 14.44 3.29
N GLU A 14 1.44 15.49 2.48
CA GLU A 14 0.30 16.36 2.15
C GLU A 14 -0.74 15.64 1.29
N ALA A 15 -0.31 14.73 0.39
CA ALA A 15 -1.23 13.90 -0.38
C ALA A 15 -2.05 12.93 0.50
N LEU A 16 -1.43 12.34 1.53
CA LEU A 16 -2.12 11.53 2.54
C LEU A 16 -3.15 12.35 3.31
N LYS A 17 -2.74 13.52 3.83
CA LYS A 17 -3.64 14.41 4.59
C LYS A 17 -4.83 14.92 3.78
N SER A 18 -4.60 15.25 2.51
CA SER A 18 -5.65 15.73 1.61
C SER A 18 -6.54 14.59 1.06
N GLY A 19 -6.17 13.33 1.26
CA GLY A 19 -6.88 12.17 0.72
C GLY A 19 -6.71 11.96 -0.79
N THR A 20 -5.84 12.75 -1.44
CA THR A 20 -5.49 12.59 -2.86
C THR A 20 -4.59 11.37 -3.10
N PHE A 21 -3.90 10.92 -2.06
CA PHE A 21 -3.22 9.63 -2.04
C PHE A 21 -3.83 8.74 -0.95
N TYR A 22 -4.11 7.50 -1.31
CA TYR A 22 -4.56 6.46 -0.40
C TYR A 22 -3.68 5.23 -0.62
N GLU A 23 -2.92 4.85 0.40
CA GLU A 23 -1.84 3.88 0.33
C GLU A 23 -2.30 2.47 -0.02
N PHE A 24 -3.56 2.14 0.26
CA PHE A 24 -4.18 0.86 -0.11
C PHE A 24 -5.04 0.97 -1.39
N THR A 25 -4.60 1.81 -2.35
CA THR A 25 -5.18 1.85 -3.71
C THR A 25 -4.42 0.91 -4.63
N GLY A 26 -5.13 0.10 -5.41
CA GLY A 26 -4.50 -0.81 -6.37
C GLY A 26 -3.89 -0.11 -7.59
N PRO A 27 -3.06 -0.84 -8.36
CA PRO A 27 -2.95 -2.29 -8.33
C PRO A 27 -2.09 -2.80 -7.17
N LEU A 28 -2.65 -3.68 -6.33
CA LEU A 28 -1.91 -4.40 -5.29
C LEU A 28 -1.84 -5.87 -5.66
N LYS A 29 -0.63 -6.43 -5.59
CA LYS A 29 -0.34 -7.83 -5.86
C LYS A 29 0.10 -8.53 -4.59
N ASP A 30 -0.26 -9.80 -4.44
CA ASP A 30 0.30 -10.64 -3.38
C ASP A 30 1.74 -11.10 -3.70
N GLN A 31 2.36 -11.85 -2.80
CA GLN A 31 3.69 -12.43 -2.97
C GLN A 31 3.84 -13.33 -4.20
N SER A 32 2.75 -13.93 -4.71
CA SER A 32 2.76 -14.73 -5.95
C SER A 32 2.70 -13.88 -7.22
N GLY A 33 2.40 -12.58 -7.09
CA GLY A 33 2.17 -11.66 -8.21
C GLY A 33 0.71 -11.60 -8.66
N ALA A 34 -0.20 -12.32 -8.01
CA ALA A 34 -1.63 -12.27 -8.31
C ALA A 34 -2.21 -10.92 -7.87
N VAL A 35 -2.97 -10.26 -8.75
CA VAL A 35 -3.64 -8.99 -8.44
C VAL A 35 -4.76 -9.25 -7.43
N LYS A 36 -4.64 -8.69 -6.23
CA LYS A 36 -5.65 -8.76 -5.16
C LYS A 36 -6.59 -7.56 -5.19
N ILE A 37 -6.04 -6.38 -5.46
CA ILE A 37 -6.79 -5.12 -5.58
C ILE A 37 -6.52 -4.54 -6.96
N ALA A 38 -7.57 -4.31 -7.74
CA ALA A 38 -7.47 -3.79 -9.10
C ALA A 38 -7.00 -2.34 -9.13
N ALA A 39 -6.49 -1.90 -10.29
CA ALA A 39 -6.02 -0.53 -10.49
C ALA A 39 -7.13 0.50 -10.19
N GLY A 40 -6.82 1.51 -9.38
CA GLY A 40 -7.76 2.57 -9.00
C GLY A 40 -8.79 2.19 -7.93
N THR A 41 -8.84 0.92 -7.51
CA THR A 41 -9.71 0.47 -6.41
C THR A 41 -9.05 0.74 -5.07
N LYS A 42 -9.75 1.40 -4.16
CA LYS A 42 -9.33 1.58 -2.76
C LYS A 42 -9.82 0.39 -1.93
N MET A 43 -8.96 -0.15 -1.08
CA MET A 43 -9.42 -1.09 -0.05
C MET A 43 -10.36 -0.38 0.93
N THR A 44 -11.33 -1.13 1.46
CA THR A 44 -12.14 -0.70 2.60
C THR A 44 -11.43 -1.01 3.91
N LEU A 45 -11.89 -0.40 5.02
CA LEU A 45 -11.37 -0.72 6.35
C LEU A 45 -11.54 -2.21 6.68
N GLU A 46 -12.69 -2.79 6.37
CA GLU A 46 -12.94 -4.22 6.61
C GLU A 46 -11.96 -5.11 5.84
N GLN A 47 -11.70 -4.79 4.56
CA GLN A 47 -10.72 -5.52 3.75
C GLN A 47 -9.29 -5.42 4.33
N ILE A 48 -8.94 -4.28 4.92
CA ILE A 48 -7.64 -4.08 5.58
C ILE A 48 -7.57 -4.94 6.85
N LEU A 49 -8.62 -4.91 7.68
CA LEU A 49 -8.67 -5.66 8.93
C LEU A 49 -8.71 -7.18 8.70
N SER A 50 -9.23 -7.63 7.55
CA SER A 50 -9.27 -9.05 7.18
C SER A 50 -8.13 -9.48 6.26
N MET A 51 -7.09 -8.65 6.06
CA MET A 51 -6.02 -8.95 5.11
C MET A 51 -5.17 -10.13 5.61
N ASP A 52 -5.17 -11.24 4.86
CA ASP A 52 -4.51 -12.50 5.19
C ASP A 52 -3.35 -12.85 4.23
N TRP A 53 -2.88 -11.86 3.47
CA TRP A 53 -1.83 -11.98 2.48
C TRP A 53 -0.84 -10.81 2.59
N PHE A 54 0.39 -11.01 2.12
CA PHE A 54 1.39 -9.95 2.05
C PHE A 54 1.55 -9.43 0.63
N VAL A 55 1.82 -8.13 0.52
CA VAL A 55 2.10 -7.45 -0.76
C VAL A 55 3.38 -8.01 -1.37
N GLN A 56 3.43 -8.07 -2.70
CA GLN A 56 4.59 -8.49 -3.47
C GLN A 56 5.88 -7.83 -2.96
N GLY A 57 6.93 -8.64 -2.73
CA GLY A 57 8.24 -8.17 -2.24
C GLY A 57 8.44 -8.25 -0.72
N VAL A 58 7.38 -8.49 0.06
CA VAL A 58 7.52 -8.81 1.49
C VAL A 58 8.11 -10.22 1.64
N ILE A 59 9.07 -10.39 2.55
CA ILE A 59 9.68 -11.68 2.90
C ILE A 59 9.06 -12.17 4.21
N GLY A 60 8.60 -13.42 4.25
CA GLY A 60 7.92 -14.03 5.39
C GLY A 60 6.54 -14.61 5.03
N SER A 61 5.87 -15.19 6.02
CA SER A 61 4.52 -15.77 5.87
C SER A 61 3.47 -14.87 6.54
N PRO A 62 2.29 -14.67 5.91
CA PRO A 62 1.19 -13.91 6.52
C PRO A 62 0.55 -14.64 7.71
N LYS A 63 0.73 -15.97 7.79
CA LYS A 63 0.44 -16.72 9.02
C LYS A 63 1.66 -16.58 9.93
N GLY A 64 1.46 -15.98 11.09
CA GLY A 64 2.50 -15.88 12.13
C GLY A 64 3.11 -17.25 12.40
N GLY A 65 4.44 -17.31 12.43
CA GLY A 65 5.19 -18.52 12.76
C GLY A 65 5.09 -18.89 14.23
#